data_AF-A0A7K3Z3V9-F1
#
_entry.id   AF-A0A7K3Z3V9-F1
#
_cell.length_a   1.000
_cell.length_b   1.000
_cell.length_c   1.000
_cell.angle_alpha   90.00
_cell.angle_beta   90.00
_cell.angle_gamma   90.00
#
_symmetry.space_group_name_H-M   'P 1'
#
loop_
_entity.id
_entity.type
_entity.pdbx_description
1 polymer ?
#
loop_
_entity_poly.entity_id
_entity_poly.type
_entity_poly.pdbx_seq_one_letter_code
_entity_poly.pdbx_strand_id
1 'polypeptide(L)'
;MVKVLRSFRFDREVYGRFVGVCGAGGFTVTGAFMRFMLGCVGAGRVLYVDGGVADFELEARVLVDWLVKGKRFFRGEDGCEVNIQARLFSLISKVQDNALKSDLEKALKGSVCGK
;
A
#
# COMPACT_ATOMS: atom_id res chain seq x y z
N MET A 1 -23.28 -8.28 -8.89
CA MET A 1 -23.95 -7.18 -8.16
C MET A 1 -22.96 -6.61 -7.15
N VAL A 2 -22.44 -5.41 -7.37
CA VAL A 2 -21.47 -4.80 -6.45
C VAL A 2 -22.21 -4.42 -5.17
N LYS A 3 -21.75 -4.93 -4.01
CA LYS A 3 -22.27 -4.48 -2.71
C LYS A 3 -21.98 -2.98 -2.60
N VAL A 4 -23.03 -2.17 -2.55
CA VAL A 4 -22.91 -0.73 -2.30
C VAL A 4 -22.34 -0.56 -0.90
N LEU A 5 -21.08 -0.14 -0.82
CA LEU A 5 -20.44 0.25 0.44
C LEU A 5 -21.23 1.44 1.02
N ARG A 6 -21.83 1.25 2.18
CA ARG A 6 -22.75 2.24 2.78
C ARG A 6 -22.03 3.44 3.43
N SER A 7 -20.73 3.35 3.65
CA SER A 7 -19.95 4.45 4.24
C SER A 7 -18.45 4.17 4.12
N PHE A 8 -17.68 5.19 3.78
CA PHE A 8 -16.23 5.19 3.95
C PHE A 8 -15.90 5.75 5.33
N ARG A 9 -14.95 5.13 6.03
CA ARG A 9 -14.36 5.70 7.24
C ARG A 9 -13.02 6.29 6.88
N PHE A 10 -12.88 7.58 7.10
CA PHE A 10 -11.63 8.31 6.92
C PHE A 10 -11.09 8.71 8.28
N ASP A 11 -9.78 8.86 8.37
CA ASP A 11 -9.18 9.57 9.47
C ASP A 11 -9.76 11.00 9.55
N ARG A 12 -10.04 11.45 10.77
CA ARG A 12 -10.74 12.72 11.01
C ARG A 12 -9.93 13.93 10.53
N GLU A 13 -8.62 13.90 10.74
CA GLU A 13 -7.75 15.00 10.38
C GLU A 13 -7.58 15.07 8.86
N VAL A 14 -7.35 13.93 8.22
CA VAL A 14 -7.28 13.82 6.76
C VAL A 14 -8.59 14.27 6.11
N TYR A 15 -9.72 13.80 6.62
CA TYR A 15 -11.03 14.20 6.13
C TYR A 15 -11.27 15.71 6.28
N GLY A 16 -10.90 16.29 7.43
CA GLY A 16 -11.03 17.73 7.67
C GLY A 16 -10.22 18.56 6.68
N ARG A 17 -8.96 18.18 6.43
CA ARG A 17 -8.11 18.84 5.42
C ARG A 17 -8.71 18.71 4.02
N PHE A 18 -9.19 17.52 3.65
CA PHE A 18 -9.82 17.27 2.36
C PHE A 18 -11.09 18.12 2.15
N VAL A 19 -11.93 18.26 3.18
CA VAL A 19 -13.10 19.16 3.15
C VAL A 19 -12.68 20.60 2.86
N GLY A 20 -11.60 21.07 3.48
CA GLY A 20 -11.04 22.41 3.21
C GLY A 20 -10.64 22.60 1.74
N VAL A 21 -9.93 21.63 1.17
CA VAL A 21 -9.52 21.65 -0.25
C VAL A 21 -10.74 21.62 -1.18
N CYS A 22 -11.73 20.77 -0.89
CA CYS A 22 -12.97 20.70 -1.66
C CYS A 22 -13.72 22.04 -1.64
N GLY A 23 -13.85 22.65 -0.46
CA GLY A 23 -14.51 23.93 -0.28
C GLY A 23 -13.84 25.05 -1.04
N ALA A 24 -12.50 25.12 -1.00
CA ALA A 24 -11.73 26.11 -1.77
C ALA A 24 -11.93 25.97 -3.29
N GLY A 25 -12.16 24.74 -3.78
CA GLY A 25 -12.45 24.46 -5.18
C GLY A 25 -13.92 24.56 -5.58
N GLY A 26 -14.84 24.90 -4.67
CA GLY A 26 -16.29 24.96 -4.94
C GLY A 26 -16.95 23.59 -5.12
N PHE A 27 -16.31 22.51 -4.63
CA PHE A 27 -16.84 21.16 -4.72
C PHE A 27 -17.43 20.69 -3.40
N THR A 28 -18.51 19.91 -3.48
CA THR A 28 -18.89 19.04 -2.35
C THR A 28 -17.88 17.91 -2.22
N VAL A 29 -17.67 17.41 -1.01
CA VAL A 29 -16.77 16.28 -0.73
C VAL A 29 -17.11 15.08 -1.62
N THR A 30 -18.38 14.74 -1.73
CA THR A 30 -18.87 13.66 -2.59
C THR A 30 -18.58 13.93 -4.07
N GLY A 31 -18.78 15.16 -4.54
CA GLY A 31 -18.51 15.55 -5.92
C GLY A 31 -17.02 15.49 -6.28
N ALA A 32 -16.15 15.95 -5.38
CA ALA A 32 -14.70 15.85 -5.55
C ALA A 32 -14.25 14.39 -5.59
N PHE A 33 -14.74 13.57 -4.65
CA PHE A 33 -14.41 12.14 -4.58
C PHE A 33 -14.88 11.37 -5.83
N MET A 34 -16.08 11.68 -6.34
CA MET A 34 -16.60 11.05 -7.56
C MET A 34 -15.76 11.40 -8.79
N ARG A 35 -15.34 12.67 -8.94
CA ARG A 35 -14.45 13.09 -10.03
C ARG A 35 -13.07 12.43 -9.93
N PHE A 36 -12.52 12.31 -8.73
CA PHE A 36 -11.28 11.59 -8.49
C PHE A 36 -11.38 10.12 -8.93
N MET A 37 -12.45 9.42 -8.53
CA MET A 37 -12.68 8.03 -8.93
C MET A 37 -12.82 7.90 -10.46
N LEU A 38 -13.55 8.81 -11.11
CA LEU A 38 -13.68 8.83 -12.57
C LEU A 38 -12.32 9.03 -13.26
N GLY A 39 -11.47 9.93 -12.75
CA GLY A 39 -10.11 10.12 -13.25
C GLY A 39 -9.26 8.85 -13.13
N CYS A 40 -9.32 8.17 -11.98
CA CYS A 40 -8.59 6.92 -11.76
C CYS A 40 -9.05 5.80 -12.70
N VAL A 41 -10.37 5.62 -12.83
CA VAL A 41 -10.95 4.59 -13.72
C VAL A 41 -10.63 4.89 -15.18
N GLY A 42 -10.77 6.14 -15.62
CA GLY A 42 -10.48 6.56 -16.99
C GLY A 42 -9.00 6.38 -17.37
N ALA A 43 -8.10 6.58 -16.41
CA ALA A 43 -6.68 6.34 -16.60
C ALA A 43 -6.27 4.86 -16.47
N GLY A 44 -7.20 3.97 -16.09
CA GLY A 44 -6.89 2.57 -15.75
C GLY A 44 -5.95 2.42 -14.56
N ARG A 45 -5.85 3.44 -13.70
CA ARG A 45 -4.88 3.51 -12.59
C ARG A 45 -5.53 4.14 -11.37
N VAL A 46 -5.46 3.46 -10.22
CA VAL A 46 -5.72 4.11 -8.93
C VAL A 46 -4.43 4.84 -8.56
N LEU A 47 -4.39 6.16 -8.75
CA LEU A 47 -3.21 6.98 -8.47
C LEU A 47 -2.88 6.93 -6.97
N TYR A 48 -1.84 6.17 -6.61
CA TYR A 48 -1.05 6.41 -5.41
C TYR A 48 -0.13 7.61 -5.71
N VAL A 49 -0.17 8.65 -4.87
CA VAL A 49 0.63 9.87 -5.04
C VAL A 49 1.85 9.80 -4.11
N ASP A 50 3.05 9.73 -4.72
CA ASP A 50 4.44 9.88 -4.22
C ASP A 50 4.87 9.15 -2.92
N GLY A 51 5.80 8.17 -2.91
CA GLY A 51 6.69 7.68 -3.97
C GLY A 51 8.12 7.28 -3.52
N GLY A 52 8.45 7.25 -2.22
CA GLY A 52 9.86 7.00 -1.84
C GLY A 52 10.17 6.34 -0.50
N VAL A 53 9.36 6.48 0.56
CA VAL A 53 9.67 5.85 1.87
C VAL A 53 8.51 4.99 2.35
N ALA A 54 7.28 5.53 2.28
CA ALA A 54 6.08 4.80 2.65
C ALA A 54 5.82 3.55 1.78
N ASP A 55 6.19 3.59 0.50
CA ASP A 55 5.98 2.47 -0.42
C ASP A 55 6.88 1.28 -0.09
N PHE A 56 8.15 1.52 0.26
CA PHE A 56 9.05 0.43 0.64
C PHE A 56 8.66 -0.21 1.96
N GLU A 57 8.16 0.59 2.91
CA GLU A 57 7.68 0.07 4.19
C GLU A 57 6.36 -0.67 4.07
N LEU A 58 5.41 -0.16 3.26
CA LEU A 58 4.17 -0.86 2.98
C LEU A 58 4.42 -2.16 2.22
N GLU A 59 5.26 -2.11 1.18
CA GLU A 59 5.69 -3.28 0.43
C GLU A 59 6.35 -4.30 1.36
N ALA A 60 7.29 -3.87 2.21
CA ALA A 60 7.94 -4.73 3.19
C ALA A 60 6.93 -5.37 4.16
N ARG A 61 5.96 -4.63 4.69
CA ARG A 61 4.91 -5.17 5.58
C ARG A 61 4.09 -6.25 4.90
N VAL A 62 3.65 -6.02 3.66
CA VAL A 62 2.87 -7.00 2.88
C VAL A 62 3.71 -8.25 2.61
N LEU A 63 4.95 -8.07 2.16
CA LEU A 63 5.84 -9.17 1.83
C LEU A 63 6.23 -10.00 3.06
N VAL A 64 6.43 -9.37 4.23
CA VAL A 64 6.65 -10.06 5.51
C VAL A 64 5.43 -10.89 5.89
N ASP A 65 4.22 -10.32 5.85
CA ASP A 65 2.97 -11.05 6.15
C ASP A 65 2.83 -12.28 5.24
N TRP A 66 3.08 -12.12 3.94
CA TRP A 66 3.03 -13.20 2.97
C TRP A 66 4.07 -14.28 3.25
N LEU A 67 5.30 -13.88 3.59
CA LEU A 67 6.38 -14.82 3.91
C LEU A 67 6.06 -15.62 5.18
N VAL A 68 5.51 -14.97 6.20
CA VAL A 68 5.06 -15.61 7.45
C VAL A 68 3.91 -16.59 7.18
N LYS A 69 3.02 -16.26 6.24
CA LYS A 69 1.95 -17.16 5.78
C LYS A 69 2.43 -18.28 4.84
N GLY A 70 3.74 -18.40 4.61
CA GLY A 70 4.35 -19.46 3.81
C GLY A 70 4.39 -19.20 2.30
N LYS A 71 3.94 -18.04 1.83
CA LYS A 71 4.06 -17.65 0.42
C LYS A 71 5.53 -17.31 0.11
N ARG A 72 6.05 -17.80 -1.01
CA ARG A 72 7.46 -17.61 -1.40
C ARG A 72 7.65 -16.72 -2.64
N PHE A 73 6.61 -16.61 -3.47
CA PHE A 73 6.65 -15.88 -4.73
C PHE A 73 5.39 -15.06 -4.94
N PHE A 74 5.50 -13.96 -5.68
CA PHE A 74 4.37 -13.20 -6.19
C PHE A 74 4.59 -12.77 -7.64
N ARG A 75 3.53 -12.37 -8.33
CA ARG A 75 3.63 -11.87 -9.70
C ARG A 75 3.73 -10.34 -9.67
N GLY A 76 4.81 -9.80 -10.22
CA GLY A 76 5.03 -8.37 -10.38
C GLY A 76 4.12 -7.75 -11.44
N GLU A 77 4.18 -6.42 -11.56
CA GLU A 77 3.38 -5.66 -12.54
C GLU A 77 3.75 -5.99 -14.00
N ASP A 78 5.00 -6.40 -14.23
CA ASP A 78 5.52 -6.91 -15.51
C ASP A 78 5.08 -8.36 -15.81
N GLY A 79 4.31 -8.98 -14.91
CA GLY A 79 3.89 -10.37 -15.03
C GLY A 79 4.97 -11.38 -14.66
N CYS A 80 6.16 -10.93 -14.23
CA CYS A 80 7.27 -11.79 -13.83
C CYS A 80 7.05 -12.33 -12.41
N GLU A 81 7.54 -13.53 -12.17
CA GLU A 81 7.55 -14.11 -10.84
C GLU A 81 8.71 -13.54 -10.02
N VAL A 82 8.40 -13.00 -8.86
CA VAL A 82 9.35 -12.36 -7.95
C VAL A 82 9.43 -13.17 -6.66
N ASN A 83 10.66 -13.53 -6.28
CA ASN A 83 10.93 -14.18 -5.00
C ASN A 83 10.79 -13.17 -3.85
N ILE A 84 9.96 -13.52 -2.87
CA ILE A 84 9.61 -12.63 -1.74
C ILE A 84 10.83 -12.34 -0.86
N GLN A 85 11.68 -13.34 -0.58
CA GLN A 85 12.88 -13.15 0.25
C GLN A 85 13.87 -12.21 -0.44
N ALA A 86 14.16 -12.45 -1.73
CA ALA A 86 15.06 -11.61 -2.51
C ALA A 86 14.58 -10.15 -2.56
N ARG A 87 13.27 -9.94 -2.73
CA ARG A 87 12.69 -8.59 -2.72
C ARG A 87 12.80 -7.95 -1.34
N LEU A 88 12.49 -8.67 -0.27
CA LEU A 88 12.65 -8.20 1.11
C LEU A 88 14.11 -7.81 1.43
N PHE A 89 15.10 -8.57 0.96
CA PHE A 89 16.51 -8.20 1.07
C PHE A 89 16.82 -6.87 0.37
N SER A 90 16.21 -6.59 -0.78
CA SER A 90 16.38 -5.31 -1.48
C SER A 90 15.73 -4.11 -0.76
N LEU A 91 14.72 -4.37 0.08
CA LEU A 91 13.97 -3.36 0.81
C LEU A 91 14.57 -3.02 2.18
N ILE A 92 15.35 -3.92 2.78
CA ILE A 92 15.87 -3.74 4.16
C ILE A 92 16.73 -2.48 4.34
N SER A 93 17.42 -2.04 3.29
CA SER A 93 18.24 -0.81 3.30
C SER A 93 17.40 0.46 3.09
N LYS A 94 16.14 0.31 2.69
CA LYS A 94 15.22 1.41 2.37
C LYS A 94 14.18 1.65 3.47
N VAL A 95 13.89 0.63 4.30
CA VAL A 95 13.01 0.73 5.47
C VAL A 95 13.68 1.58 6.57
N GLN A 96 12.99 2.61 7.03
CA GLN A 96 13.46 3.51 8.09
C GLN A 96 12.85 3.15 9.46
N ASP A 97 11.64 2.58 9.47
CA ASP A 97 10.98 2.05 10.65
C ASP A 97 11.79 0.88 11.27
N ASN A 98 12.39 1.15 12.43
CA ASN A 98 13.21 0.18 13.16
C ASN A 98 12.41 -1.05 13.63
N ALA A 99 11.12 -0.89 13.96
CA ALA A 99 10.29 -2.01 14.37
C ALA A 99 10.03 -2.94 13.17
N LEU A 100 9.66 -2.34 12.03
CA LEU A 100 9.48 -3.07 10.78
C LEU A 100 10.77 -3.76 10.35
N LYS A 101 11.92 -3.09 10.46
CA LYS A 101 13.23 -3.67 10.12
C LYS A 101 13.53 -4.93 10.94
N SER A 102 13.26 -4.89 12.26
CA SER A 102 13.38 -6.06 13.14
C SER A 102 12.44 -7.20 12.70
N ASP A 103 11.19 -6.90 12.35
CA ASP A 103 10.22 -7.91 11.92
C ASP A 103 10.60 -8.54 10.58
N LEU A 104 11.15 -7.74 9.67
CA LEU A 104 11.68 -8.15 8.37
C LEU A 104 12.86 -9.12 8.56
N GLU A 105 13.81 -8.79 9.44
CA GLU A 105 14.93 -9.68 9.78
C GLU A 105 14.48 -10.99 10.41
N LYS A 106 13.49 -10.96 11.32
CA LYS A 106 12.92 -12.17 11.93
C LYS A 106 12.26 -13.05 10.88
N ALA A 107 11.46 -12.46 9.99
CA ALA A 107 10.78 -13.18 8.92
C ALA A 107 11.78 -13.82 7.94
N LEU A 108 12.83 -13.10 7.57
CA LEU A 108 13.91 -13.64 6.73
C LEU A 108 14.65 -14.79 7.43
N LYS A 109 15.06 -14.63 8.70
CA LYS A 109 15.73 -15.69 9.47
C LYS A 109 14.85 -16.94 9.63
N GLY A 110 13.58 -16.76 10.00
CA GLY A 110 12.63 -17.87 10.14
C GLY A 110 12.30 -18.57 8.82
N SER A 111 12.51 -17.90 7.69
CA SER A 111 12.27 -18.48 6.36
C SER A 111 13.46 -19.29 5.81
N VAL A 112 14.69 -19.02 6.28
CA VAL A 112 15.91 -19.78 5.92
C VAL A 112 16.10 -20.97 6.86
N CYS A 113 15.72 -20.82 8.13
CA CYS A 113 15.60 -21.92 9.08
C CYS A 113 14.29 -22.68 8.85
N GLY A 114 14.17 -23.33 7.70
CA GLY A 114 13.12 -24.34 7.49
C GLY A 114 13.27 -25.44 8.55
N LYS A 115 12.15 -25.76 9.22
CA LYS A 115 11.96 -27.03 9.89
C LYS A 115 12.21 -28.20 8.95
#